data_AF-A0AAU6MU72-F1
#
_entry.id   AF-A0AAU6MU72-F1
#
_cell.length_a   1.000
_cell.length_b   1.000
_cell.length_c   1.000
_cell.angle_alpha   90.00
_cell.angle_beta   90.00
_cell.angle_gamma   90.00
#
_symmetry.space_group_name_H-M   'P 1'
#
loop_
_entity.id
_entity.type
_entity.pdbx_description
1 polymer ?
#
loop_
_entity_poly.entity_id
_entity_poly.type
_entity_poly.pdbx_seq_one_letter_code
_entity_poly.pdbx_strand_id
1 'polypeptide(L)'
;MAVLSRRVAQDSTSAGKALTAAQYVDAAMTLYLPRTIPSQLELAEEFLLSRDSDVGTGKQASHRVSAEVYAIASPLANELRIAGHPRLAVHVYSGVLDRFLRDLEEEGPLGPTT
;
A
#
# COMPACT_ATOMS: atom_id res chain seq x y z
N MET A 1 5.00 6.84 -5.10
CA MET A 1 4.83 8.02 -4.21
C MET A 1 4.01 9.13 -4.87
N ALA A 2 4.33 9.58 -6.09
CA ALA A 2 3.55 10.63 -6.77
C ALA A 2 2.05 10.30 -6.96
N VAL A 3 1.71 9.02 -7.21
CA VAL A 3 0.32 8.56 -7.40
C VAL A 3 -0.50 8.69 -6.11
N LEU A 4 0.00 8.14 -4.99
CA LEU A 4 -0.66 8.24 -3.68
C LEU A 4 -0.90 9.71 -3.28
N SER A 5 0.12 10.57 -3.39
CA SER A 5 -0.02 11.98 -3.04
C SER A 5 -1.04 12.70 -3.93
N ARG A 6 -1.12 12.35 -5.22
CA ARG A 6 -2.13 12.90 -6.14
C ARG A 6 -3.54 12.46 -5.71
N ARG A 7 -3.73 11.18 -5.40
CA ARG A 7 -5.02 10.65 -4.98
C ARG A 7 -5.52 11.31 -3.69
N VAL A 8 -4.65 11.39 -2.68
CA VAL A 8 -4.96 12.06 -1.40
C VAL A 8 -5.38 13.51 -1.62
N ALA A 9 -4.70 14.25 -2.52
CA ALA A 9 -5.05 15.63 -2.83
C ALA A 9 -6.43 15.73 -3.52
N GLN A 10 -6.66 14.88 -4.52
CA GLN A 10 -7.94 14.83 -5.26
C GLN A 10 -9.12 14.53 -4.33
N ASP A 11 -8.96 13.55 -3.46
CA ASP A 11 -10.00 13.15 -2.51
C ASP A 11 -10.18 14.18 -1.39
N SER A 12 -9.11 14.85 -0.96
CA SER A 12 -9.23 15.95 0.02
C SER A 12 -10.04 17.11 -0.55
N THR A 13 -9.79 17.47 -1.82
CA THR A 13 -10.56 18.50 -2.52
C THR A 13 -12.02 18.09 -2.71
N SER A 14 -12.26 16.86 -3.15
CA SER A 14 -13.61 16.36 -3.48
C SER A 14 -14.48 16.19 -2.22
N ALA A 15 -13.90 15.70 -1.12
CA ALA A 15 -14.60 15.50 0.14
C ALA A 15 -14.66 16.76 1.02
N GLY A 16 -13.96 17.84 0.66
CA GLY A 16 -13.92 19.08 1.44
C GLY A 16 -13.24 18.95 2.81
N LYS A 17 -12.37 17.95 3.01
CA LYS A 17 -11.66 17.70 4.27
C LYS A 17 -10.20 17.31 4.03
N ALA A 18 -9.32 17.66 4.98
CA ALA A 18 -7.91 17.29 4.88
C ALA A 18 -7.72 15.77 5.11
N LEU A 19 -7.26 15.07 4.09
CA LEU A 19 -6.83 13.67 4.18
C LEU A 19 -5.31 13.58 4.12
N THR A 20 -4.76 12.51 4.70
CA THR A 20 -3.31 12.30 4.80
C THR A 20 -2.90 10.99 4.13
N ALA A 21 -1.66 10.95 3.63
CA ALA A 21 -1.09 9.71 3.11
C ALA A 21 -1.06 8.59 4.17
N ALA A 22 -0.90 8.92 5.45
CA ALA A 22 -0.93 7.95 6.54
C ALA A 22 -2.30 7.25 6.64
N GLN A 23 -3.40 7.99 6.56
CA GLN A 23 -4.75 7.40 6.56
C GLN A 23 -4.98 6.42 5.39
N TYR A 24 -4.41 6.72 4.21
CA TYR A 24 -4.51 5.85 3.04
C TYR A 24 -3.65 4.61 3.19
N VAL A 25 -2.42 4.76 3.69
CA VAL A 25 -1.55 3.62 4.00
C VAL A 25 -2.22 2.73 5.04
N ASP A 26 -2.81 3.31 6.09
CA ASP A 26 -3.48 2.54 7.13
C ASP A 26 -4.70 1.79 6.58
N ALA A 27 -5.52 2.45 5.76
CA ALA A 27 -6.66 1.82 5.09
C ALA A 27 -6.22 0.68 4.16
N ALA A 28 -5.20 0.91 3.32
CA ALA A 28 -4.66 -0.10 2.42
C ALA A 28 -4.17 -1.32 3.18
N MET A 29 -3.36 -1.12 4.23
CA MET A 29 -2.82 -2.23 5.02
C MET A 29 -3.91 -2.98 5.76
N THR A 30 -4.93 -2.29 6.26
CA THR A 30 -6.04 -2.94 6.99
C THR A 30 -6.92 -3.78 6.07
N LEU A 31 -7.19 -3.30 4.86
CA LEU A 31 -8.15 -3.91 3.93
C LEU A 31 -7.51 -4.92 2.98
N TYR A 32 -6.26 -4.70 2.57
CA TYR A 32 -5.63 -5.45 1.46
C TYR A 32 -4.41 -6.27 1.86
N LEU A 33 -3.84 -6.11 3.06
CA LEU A 33 -2.68 -6.92 3.47
C LEU A 33 -3.12 -8.37 3.79
N PRO A 34 -2.65 -9.38 3.05
CA PRO A 34 -2.99 -10.77 3.32
C PRO A 34 -2.36 -11.23 4.64
N ARG A 35 -3.05 -12.13 5.34
CA ARG A 35 -2.59 -12.65 6.65
C ARG A 35 -1.70 -13.88 6.57
N THR A 36 -1.51 -14.45 5.38
CA THR A 36 -0.76 -15.70 5.18
C THR A 36 0.46 -15.45 4.28
N ILE A 37 1.56 -16.16 4.55
CA ILE A 37 2.78 -16.05 3.74
C ILE A 37 2.55 -16.38 2.26
N PRO A 38 1.84 -17.46 1.87
CA PRO A 38 1.62 -17.77 0.45
C PRO A 38 0.94 -16.61 -0.30
N SER A 39 -0.15 -16.04 0.25
CA SER A 39 -0.86 -14.94 -0.40
C SER A 39 -0.07 -13.62 -0.37
N GLN A 40 0.81 -13.42 0.61
CA GLN A 40 1.75 -12.30 0.59
C GLN A 40 2.78 -12.46 -0.53
N LEU A 41 3.28 -13.68 -0.77
CA LEU A 41 4.21 -13.95 -1.87
C LEU A 41 3.54 -13.75 -3.23
N GLU A 42 2.31 -14.23 -3.41
CA GLU A 42 1.50 -13.98 -4.61
C GLU A 42 1.33 -12.48 -4.87
N LEU A 43 0.99 -11.69 -3.83
CA LEU A 43 0.85 -10.24 -3.96
C LEU A 43 2.17 -9.55 -4.35
N ALA A 44 3.30 -10.00 -3.79
CA ALA A 44 4.60 -9.47 -4.16
C ALA A 44 4.97 -9.81 -5.62
N GLU A 45 4.62 -11.01 -6.07
CA GLU A 45 4.83 -11.45 -7.45
C GLU A 45 3.94 -10.66 -8.43
N GLU A 46 2.64 -10.50 -8.14
CA GLU A 46 1.72 -9.66 -8.92
C GLU A 46 2.25 -8.23 -9.06
N PHE A 47 2.74 -7.64 -7.96
CA PHE A 47 3.32 -6.29 -7.96
C PHE A 47 4.62 -6.19 -8.78
N LEU A 48 5.44 -7.25 -8.79
CA LEU A 48 6.65 -7.26 -9.61
C LEU A 48 6.30 -7.40 -11.09
N LEU A 49 5.36 -8.30 -11.43
CA LEU A 49 4.89 -8.50 -12.80
C LEU A 49 4.18 -7.27 -13.38
N SER A 50 3.43 -6.52 -12.57
CA SER A 50 2.79 -5.27 -13.00
C SER A 50 3.80 -4.16 -13.33
N ARG A 51 5.06 -4.33 -12.90
CA ARG A 51 6.13 -3.34 -13.00
C ARG A 51 7.23 -3.66 -14.02
N ASP A 52 7.18 -4.81 -14.70
CA ASP A 52 8.08 -5.12 -15.83
C ASP A 52 7.96 -4.12 -17.00
N SER A 53 7.06 -3.12 -16.91
CA SER A 53 6.96 -1.98 -17.82
C SER A 53 7.55 -0.64 -17.33
N ASP A 54 7.83 -0.40 -16.03
CA ASP A 54 8.57 0.81 -15.61
C ASP A 54 8.95 0.81 -14.11
N VAL A 55 10.25 0.85 -13.80
CA VAL A 55 10.74 1.01 -12.42
C VAL A 55 11.89 2.00 -12.35
N GLY A 56 11.58 3.28 -12.46
CA GLY A 56 12.41 4.31 -11.84
C GLY A 56 12.64 4.00 -10.35
N THR A 57 13.90 3.91 -9.95
CA THR A 57 14.35 3.73 -8.56
C THR A 57 13.92 4.92 -7.71
N GLY A 58 12.84 4.76 -6.93
CA GLY A 58 12.32 5.79 -6.04
C GLY A 58 12.78 5.60 -4.59
N LYS A 59 13.16 6.70 -3.92
CA LYS A 59 13.51 6.76 -2.49
C LYS A 59 12.42 6.14 -1.60
N GLN A 60 12.85 5.37 -0.58
CA GLN A 60 11.99 4.90 0.50
C GLN A 60 11.37 6.10 1.23
N ALA A 61 10.03 6.18 1.25
CA ALA A 61 9.31 7.17 2.03
C ALA A 61 9.02 6.60 3.43
N SER A 62 9.45 7.28 4.49
CA SER A 62 9.12 6.90 5.87
C SER A 62 7.77 7.51 6.27
N HIS A 63 6.68 6.87 5.86
CA HIS A 63 5.38 7.20 6.44
C HIS A 63 5.25 6.53 7.82
N ARG A 64 4.81 7.30 8.82
CA ARG A 64 4.38 6.75 10.10
C ARG A 64 3.01 6.12 9.88
N VAL A 65 2.91 4.82 10.12
CA VAL A 65 1.66 4.04 10.09
C VAL A 65 1.06 3.97 11.49
N SER A 66 -0.23 3.64 11.61
CA SER A 66 -0.87 3.42 12.91
C SER A 66 -0.21 2.28 13.70
N ALA A 67 -0.43 2.24 15.02
CA ALA A 67 0.08 1.16 15.86
C ALA A 67 -0.47 -0.22 15.46
N GLU A 68 -1.72 -0.27 14.98
CA GLU A 68 -2.38 -1.48 14.50
C GLU A 68 -1.71 -2.02 13.23
N VAL A 69 -1.43 -1.13 12.28
CA VAL A 69 -0.73 -1.49 11.04
C VAL A 69 0.71 -1.84 11.32
N TYR A 70 1.39 -1.12 12.22
CA TYR A 70 2.73 -1.47 12.68
C TYR A 70 2.78 -2.87 13.32
N ALA A 71 1.77 -3.27 14.10
CA ALA A 71 1.72 -4.60 14.71
C ALA A 71 1.62 -5.72 13.66
N ILE A 72 0.95 -5.47 12.53
CA ILE A 72 0.84 -6.44 11.42
C ILE A 72 2.10 -6.41 10.55
N ALA A 73 2.63 -5.22 10.30
CA ALA A 73 3.76 -4.98 9.40
C ALA A 73 5.12 -5.37 10.02
N SER A 74 5.34 -5.06 11.29
CA SER A 74 6.63 -5.28 11.95
C SER A 74 7.13 -6.73 11.95
N PRO A 75 6.30 -7.79 12.12
CA PRO A 75 6.77 -9.16 12.02
C PRO A 75 7.01 -9.64 10.58
N LEU A 76 6.34 -9.06 9.59
CA LEU A 76 6.33 -9.54 8.20
C LEU A 76 7.73 -9.72 7.61
N ALA A 77 8.64 -8.76 7.84
CA ALA A 77 10.00 -8.85 7.34
C ALA A 77 10.76 -10.06 7.93
N ASN A 78 10.51 -10.36 9.20
CA ASN A 78 11.12 -11.50 9.88
C ASN A 78 10.46 -12.84 9.48
N GLU A 79 9.14 -12.87 9.33
CA GLU A 79 8.40 -14.05 8.89
C GLU A 79 8.79 -14.46 7.46
N LEU A 80 8.84 -13.50 6.53
CA LEU A 80 9.31 -13.74 5.16
C LEU A 80 10.77 -14.18 5.12
N ARG A 81 11.63 -13.63 6.00
CA ARG A 81 13.01 -14.10 6.13
C ARG A 81 13.08 -15.55 6.59
N ILE A 82 12.27 -15.95 7.58
CA ILE A 82 12.19 -17.35 8.05
C ILE A 82 11.69 -18.26 6.93
N ALA A 83 10.75 -17.78 6.11
CA ALA A 83 10.23 -18.50 4.95
C ALA A 83 11.19 -18.51 3.74
N GLY A 84 12.38 -17.90 3.82
CA GLY A 84 13.36 -17.90 2.72
C GLY A 84 13.22 -16.75 1.71
N HIS A 85 12.35 -15.76 1.98
CA HIS A 85 12.02 -14.64 1.10
C HIS A 85 12.30 -13.24 1.71
N PRO A 86 13.49 -12.99 2.32
CA PRO A 86 13.74 -11.77 3.11
C PRO A 86 13.64 -10.46 2.32
N ARG A 87 13.83 -10.50 1.00
CA ARG A 87 13.81 -9.31 0.13
C ARG A 87 12.41 -8.93 -0.35
N LEU A 88 11.40 -9.78 -0.11
CA LEU A 88 10.06 -9.56 -0.65
C LEU A 88 9.16 -8.68 0.22
N ALA A 89 9.50 -8.44 1.49
CA ALA A 89 8.67 -7.64 2.40
C ALA A 89 8.28 -6.27 1.83
N VAL A 90 9.24 -5.55 1.22
CA VAL A 90 8.98 -4.24 0.58
C VAL A 90 8.05 -4.35 -0.63
N HIS A 91 8.10 -5.47 -1.37
CA HIS A 91 7.25 -5.72 -2.52
C HIS A 91 5.83 -6.08 -2.08
N VAL A 92 5.66 -6.81 -0.98
CA VAL A 92 4.34 -7.03 -0.36
C VAL A 92 3.69 -5.69 -0.01
N TYR A 93 4.39 -4.81 0.72
CA TYR A 93 3.85 -3.49 1.07
C TYR A 93 3.49 -2.65 -0.14
N SER A 94 4.34 -2.69 -1.16
CA SER A 94 4.10 -1.92 -2.38
C SER A 94 2.92 -2.48 -3.17
N GLY A 95 2.76 -3.81 -3.22
CA GLY A 95 1.62 -4.48 -3.85
C GLY A 95 0.30 -4.18 -3.15
N VAL A 96 0.28 -4.14 -1.82
CA VAL A 96 -0.91 -3.71 -1.03
C VAL A 96 -1.35 -2.31 -1.45
N LEU A 97 -0.41 -1.37 -1.47
CA LEU A 97 -0.69 0.02 -1.85
C LEU A 97 -1.10 0.15 -3.32
N ASP A 98 -0.46 -0.58 -4.23
CA ASP A 98 -0.78 -0.56 -5.65
C ASP A 98 -2.20 -1.05 -5.91
N ARG A 99 -2.57 -2.19 -5.34
CA ARG A 99 -3.91 -2.77 -5.45
C ARG A 99 -4.97 -1.83 -4.91
N PHE A 100 -4.76 -1.30 -3.71
CA PHE A 100 -5.69 -0.33 -3.12
C PHE A 100 -5.87 0.91 -3.99
N LEU A 101 -4.79 1.46 -4.55
CA LEU A 101 -4.88 2.66 -5.40
C LEU A 101 -5.56 2.38 -6.74
N ARG A 102 -5.40 1.17 -7.30
CA ARG A 102 -6.10 0.76 -8.53
C ARG A 102 -7.60 0.66 -8.31
N ASP A 103 -8.03 0.01 -7.22
CA ASP A 103 -9.45 -0.13 -6.89
C ASP A 103 -10.07 1.25 -6.63
N LEU A 104 -9.36 2.14 -5.93
CA LEU A 104 -9.80 3.53 -5.76
C LEU A 104 -9.92 4.28 -7.09
N GLU A 105 -8.99 4.10 -8.02
CA GLU A 105 -9.05 4.74 -9.34
C GLU A 105 -10.29 4.28 -10.13
N GLU A 106 -10.66 3.01 -10.04
CA GLU A 106 -11.87 2.44 -10.64
C GLU A 106 -13.16 2.99 -10.01
N GLU A 107 -13.18 3.22 -8.69
CA GLU A 107 -14.30 3.82 -7.98
C GLU A 107 -14.47 5.33 -8.24
N GLY A 108 -13.41 6.01 -8.70
CA GLY A 108 -13.37 7.46 -8.85
C GLY A 108 -13.21 8.21 -7.51
N PRO A 109 -13.12 9.54 -7.53
CA PRO A 109 -12.81 10.35 -6.34
C PRO A 109 -13.87 10.25 -5.23
N LEU A 110 -13.43 10.40 -3.98
CA LEU A 110 -14.31 10.43 -2.81
C LEU A 110 -15.32 11.57 -2.91
N GLY A 111 -16.61 11.22 -2.94
CA GLY A 111 -17.69 12.19 -2.94
C GLY A 111 -17.84 12.93 -1.60
N PRO A 112 -18.55 14.08 -1.59
CA PRO A 112 -18.87 14.76 -0.35
C PRO A 112 -19.73 13.85 0.53
N THR A 113 -19.31 13.62 1.77
CA THR A 113 -20.15 12.99 2.79
C THR A 113 -21.37 13.89 3.02
N THR A 114 -22.52 13.50 2.49
CA THR A 114 -23.86 14.03 2.84
C THR A 114 -24.13 13.89 4.33
#